data_AF-A0A660PJ48-F1
#
_entry.id   AF-A0A660PJ48-F1
#
_cell.length_a   1.000
_cell.length_b   1.000
_cell.length_c   1.000
_cell.angle_alpha   90.00
_cell.angle_beta   90.00
_cell.angle_gamma   90.00
#
_symmetry.space_group_name_H-M   'P 1'
#
loop_
_entity.id
_entity.type
_entity.pdbx_description
1 polymer ?
#
loop_
_entity_poly.entity_id
_entity_poly.type
_entity_poly.pdbx_seq_one_letter_code
_entity_poly.pdbx_strand_id
1 'polypeptide(L)'
;FLNKPSSELEAKVILEKLSGNVHTVYTGLSMICSVCGKEDSDFDKTIVHFNYLTEKSILKYIESGEPMDKAGAYGIQGMGSFLVKKIEGKLDTVIGFPKELFKKMLKEHEDCLKV
;
A
#
# COMPACT_ATOMS: atom_id res chain seq x y z
N PHE A 1 1.03 -3.11 12.50
CA PHE A 1 1.62 -2.81 11.17
C PHE A 1 2.24 -4.07 10.61
N LEU A 2 2.13 -4.28 9.30
CA LEU A 2 2.80 -5.38 8.59
C LEU A 2 3.90 -4.74 7.75
N ASN A 3 5.15 -5.00 8.09
CA ASN A 3 6.30 -4.44 7.38
C ASN A 3 6.65 -5.30 6.17
N LYS A 4 7.76 -4.96 5.50
CA LYS A 4 8.38 -5.83 4.52
C LYS A 4 8.89 -7.09 5.23
N PRO A 5 8.67 -8.30 4.69
CA PRO A 5 9.19 -9.51 5.28
C PRO A 5 10.72 -9.53 5.18
N SER A 6 11.40 -9.96 6.24
CA SER A 6 12.85 -10.17 6.29
C SER A 6 13.28 -11.52 5.70
N SER A 7 12.34 -12.45 5.51
CA SER A 7 12.57 -13.77 4.96
C SER A 7 11.31 -14.34 4.28
N GLU A 8 11.48 -15.37 3.46
CA GLU A 8 10.36 -16.12 2.87
C GLU A 8 9.43 -16.74 3.93
N LEU A 9 9.99 -17.19 5.06
CA LEU A 9 9.20 -17.71 6.18
C LEU A 9 8.32 -16.62 6.78
N GLU A 10 8.84 -15.41 6.96
CA GLU A 10 8.05 -14.28 7.43
C GLU A 10 6.99 -13.88 6.40
N ALA A 11 7.31 -13.91 5.10
CA ALA A 11 6.34 -13.66 4.04
C ALA A 11 5.17 -14.66 4.10
N LYS A 12 5.46 -15.96 4.32
CA LYS A 12 4.43 -16.99 4.51
C LYS A 12 3.51 -16.66 5.69
N VAL A 13 4.08 -16.35 6.86
CA VAL A 13 3.31 -16.00 8.07
C VAL A 13 2.41 -14.79 7.83
N ILE A 14 2.91 -13.76 7.15
CA ILE A 14 2.12 -12.57 6.81
C ILE A 14 0.96 -12.94 5.88
N LEU A 15 1.23 -13.72 4.82
CA LEU A 15 0.22 -14.13 3.83
C LEU A 15 -0.85 -15.04 4.43
N GLU A 16 -0.48 -15.98 5.30
CA GLU A 16 -1.43 -16.82 6.06
C GLU A 16 -2.33 -15.97 6.96
N LYS A 17 -1.77 -14.96 7.62
CA LYS A 17 -2.55 -14.01 8.43
C LYS A 17 -3.53 -13.18 7.60
N LEU A 18 -3.16 -12.80 6.38
CA LEU A 18 -4.03 -12.02 5.49
C LEU A 18 -5.07 -12.90 4.77
N SER A 19 -4.79 -14.18 4.57
CA SER A 19 -5.67 -15.14 3.90
C SER A 19 -7.11 -15.11 4.44
N GLY A 20 -8.08 -14.88 3.55
CA GLY A 20 -9.51 -14.80 3.87
C GLY A 20 -9.93 -13.63 4.77
N ASN A 21 -8.99 -12.78 5.18
CA ASN A 21 -9.23 -11.67 6.09
C ASN A 21 -9.36 -10.35 5.35
N VAL A 22 -9.71 -9.32 6.12
CA VAL A 22 -9.81 -7.93 5.68
C VAL A 22 -8.77 -7.12 6.44
N HIS A 23 -8.03 -6.28 5.73
CA HIS A 23 -7.06 -5.36 6.33
C HIS A 23 -7.20 -3.98 5.72
N THR A 24 -6.47 -3.03 6.30
CA THR A 24 -6.48 -1.64 5.87
C THR A 24 -5.08 -1.23 5.47
N VAL A 25 -4.97 -0.58 4.31
CA VAL A 25 -3.78 0.11 3.85
C VAL A 25 -3.97 1.61 4.07
N TYR A 26 -3.00 2.22 4.74
CA TYR A 26 -2.90 3.66 4.91
C TYR A 26 -1.70 4.16 4.11
N THR A 27 -1.88 5.26 3.39
CA THR A 27 -0.77 5.96 2.72
C THR A 27 -0.76 7.40 3.18
N GLY A 28 0.27 7.74 3.96
CA GLY A 28 0.53 9.11 4.37
C GLY A 28 1.19 9.91 3.25
N LEU A 29 0.89 11.20 3.22
CA LEU A 29 1.53 12.17 2.36
C LEU A 29 1.83 13.42 3.17
N SER A 30 3.09 13.86 3.13
CA SER A 30 3.52 15.14 3.69
C SER A 30 4.05 16.03 2.57
N MET A 31 3.61 17.28 2.55
CA MET A 31 4.05 18.30 1.60
C MET A 31 4.71 19.44 2.37
N ILE A 32 5.95 19.76 2.00
CA ILE A 32 6.72 20.82 2.62
C ILE A 32 7.16 21.77 1.51
N CYS A 33 6.75 23.04 1.59
CA CYS A 33 7.28 24.08 0.73
C CYS A 33 8.54 24.67 1.35
N SER A 34 9.67 24.52 0.66
CA SER A 34 10.95 25.07 1.09
C SER A 34 11.05 26.60 1.04
N VAL A 35 10.22 27.26 0.22
CA VAL A 35 10.24 28.72 0.04
C VAL A 35 9.53 29.44 1.19
N CYS A 36 8.30 29.00 1.49
CA CYS A 36 7.43 29.65 2.48
C CYS A 36 7.45 28.92 3.84
N GLY A 37 8.07 27.75 3.94
CA GLY A 37 8.11 26.91 5.14
C GLY A 37 6.78 26.24 5.48
N LYS A 38 5.76 26.36 4.63
CA LYS A 38 4.45 25.74 4.84
C LYS A 38 4.58 24.22 4.77
N GLU A 39 4.02 23.55 5.77
CA GLU A 39 3.96 22.09 5.88
C GLU A 39 2.51 21.65 6.05
N ASP A 40 2.15 20.57 5.39
CA ASP A 40 0.86 19.90 5.56
C ASP A 40 1.05 18.38 5.46
N SER A 41 0.25 17.63 6.21
CA SER A 41 0.29 16.16 6.24
C SER A 41 -1.10 15.58 6.36
N ASP A 42 -1.41 14.65 5.48
CA ASP A 42 -2.71 13.96 5.43
C ASP A 42 -2.51 12.51 4.97
N PHE A 43 -3.56 11.70 4.93
CA PHE A 43 -3.48 10.31 4.48
C PHE A 43 -4.73 9.86 3.74
N ASP A 44 -4.57 8.89 2.84
CA ASP A 44 -5.68 8.10 2.31
C ASP A 44 -5.73 6.73 3.00
N LYS A 45 -6.94 6.16 3.06
CA LYS A 45 -7.24 4.84 3.61
C LYS A 45 -7.94 3.98 2.57
N THR A 46 -7.54 2.72 2.43
CA THR A 46 -8.24 1.72 1.61
C THR A 46 -8.37 0.40 2.35
N ILE A 47 -9.57 -0.18 2.32
CA ILE A 47 -9.85 -1.51 2.87
C ILE A 47 -9.58 -2.54 1.76
N VAL A 48 -8.87 -3.61 2.08
CA VAL A 48 -8.52 -4.68 1.15
C VAL A 48 -9.06 -6.00 1.69
N HIS A 49 -9.79 -6.72 0.84
CA HIS A 49 -10.30 -8.04 1.14
C HIS A 49 -9.45 -9.07 0.42
N PHE A 50 -8.91 -10.04 1.15
CA PHE A 50 -8.15 -11.14 0.56
C PHE A 50 -9.04 -12.32 0.20
N ASN A 51 -8.64 -13.05 -0.84
CA ASN A 51 -9.14 -14.39 -1.10
C ASN A 51 -8.67 -15.35 0.01
N TYR A 52 -9.35 -16.48 0.17
CA TYR A 52 -8.79 -17.58 0.95
C TYR A 52 -7.63 -18.19 0.15
N LEU A 53 -6.44 -18.13 0.71
CA LEU A 53 -5.21 -18.62 0.09
C LEU A 53 -4.90 -20.03 0.55
N THR A 54 -4.60 -20.90 -0.39
CA THR A 54 -4.03 -22.23 -0.10
C THR A 54 -2.53 -22.11 0.18
N GLU A 55 -1.97 -23.03 0.95
CA GLU A 55 -0.52 -23.09 1.16
C GLU A 55 0.25 -23.13 -0.17
N LYS A 56 -0.22 -23.91 -1.15
CA LYS A 56 0.37 -23.99 -2.48
C LYS A 56 0.40 -22.63 -3.21
N SER A 57 -0.67 -21.84 -3.13
CA SER A 57 -0.70 -20.50 -3.74
C SER A 57 0.21 -19.51 -3.01
N ILE A 58 0.34 -19.63 -1.69
CA ILE A 58 1.24 -18.79 -0.89
C ILE A 58 2.70 -19.07 -1.30
N LEU A 59 3.09 -20.34 -1.29
CA LEU A 59 4.46 -20.74 -1.66
C LEU A 59 4.81 -20.32 -3.09
N LYS A 60 3.90 -20.55 -4.05
CA LYS A 60 4.10 -20.13 -5.44
C LYS A 60 4.26 -18.61 -5.59
N TYR A 61 3.55 -17.83 -4.77
CA TYR A 61 3.70 -16.38 -4.78
C TYR A 61 5.05 -15.94 -4.17
N ILE A 62 5.49 -16.60 -3.10
CA ILE A 62 6.80 -16.36 -2.49
C ILE A 62 7.94 -16.68 -3.46
N GLU A 63 7.85 -17.79 -4.18
CA GLU A 63 8.82 -18.19 -5.21
C GLU A 63 9.01 -17.15 -6.33
N SER A 64 8.03 -16.26 -6.55
CA SER A 64 8.16 -15.17 -7.52
C SER A 64 9.12 -14.06 -7.07
N GLY A 65 9.45 -13.99 -5.77
CA GLY A 65 10.21 -12.92 -5.15
C GLY A 65 9.43 -11.61 -4.92
N GLU A 66 8.24 -11.46 -5.51
CA GLU A 66 7.42 -10.25 -5.41
C GLU A 66 7.08 -9.81 -3.96
N PRO A 67 6.87 -10.72 -2.98
CA PRO A 67 6.55 -10.32 -1.60
C PRO A 67 7.64 -9.49 -0.90
N MET A 68 8.90 -9.70 -1.28
CA MET A 68 10.04 -9.36 -0.40
C MET A 68 10.27 -7.86 -0.25
N ASP A 69 9.90 -7.06 -1.25
CA ASP A 69 10.05 -5.60 -1.21
C ASP A 69 8.77 -4.86 -0.80
N LYS A 70 7.71 -5.58 -0.40
CA LYS A 70 6.36 -5.03 -0.12
C LYS A 70 5.97 -5.14 1.33
N ALA A 71 5.46 -4.03 1.88
CA ALA A 71 4.83 -4.05 3.20
C ALA A 71 3.58 -4.95 3.15
N GLY A 72 3.44 -5.85 4.12
CA GLY A 72 2.36 -6.84 4.09
C GLY A 72 2.61 -8.01 3.14
N ALA A 73 3.82 -8.14 2.59
CA ALA A 73 4.25 -9.26 1.76
C ALA A 73 3.40 -9.48 0.48
N TYR A 74 2.74 -8.44 -0.05
CA TYR A 74 2.07 -8.52 -1.35
C TYR A 74 2.07 -7.17 -2.10
N GLY A 75 2.00 -7.25 -3.44
CA GLY A 75 1.82 -6.09 -4.33
C GLY A 75 0.60 -6.26 -5.23
N ILE A 76 -0.32 -5.29 -5.22
CA ILE A 76 -1.55 -5.37 -6.03
C ILE A 76 -1.33 -5.22 -7.54
N GLN A 77 -0.15 -4.73 -7.97
CA GLN A 77 0.16 -4.49 -9.39
C GLN A 77 0.75 -5.71 -10.12
N GLY A 78 1.15 -6.75 -9.38
CA GLY A 78 1.78 -7.95 -9.93
C GLY A 78 0.94 -9.20 -9.75
N MET A 79 1.60 -10.33 -9.52
CA MET A 79 0.96 -11.60 -9.16
C MET A 79 0.14 -11.48 -7.86
N GLY A 80 0.48 -10.55 -6.98
CA GLY A 80 -0.29 -10.28 -5.76
C GLY A 80 -1.73 -9.83 -6.01
N SER A 81 -2.06 -9.37 -7.23
CA SER A 81 -3.45 -9.07 -7.63
C SER A 81 -4.38 -10.27 -7.49
N PHE A 82 -3.90 -11.50 -7.73
CA PHE A 82 -4.71 -12.73 -7.57
C PHE A 82 -5.05 -13.05 -6.10
N LEU A 83 -4.33 -12.47 -5.15
CA LEU A 83 -4.58 -12.64 -3.71
C LEU A 83 -5.74 -11.74 -3.24
N VAL A 84 -6.01 -10.65 -3.95
CA VAL A 84 -7.01 -9.65 -3.58
C VAL A 84 -8.36 -10.01 -4.19
N LYS A 85 -9.40 -10.05 -3.34
CA LYS A 85 -10.79 -10.28 -3.73
C LYS A 85 -11.46 -8.99 -4.19
N LYS A 86 -11.31 -7.91 -3.41
CA LYS A 86 -11.82 -6.57 -3.71
C LYS A 86 -11.12 -5.52 -2.86
N ILE A 87 -11.24 -4.26 -3.28
CA ILE A 87 -10.83 -3.09 -2.51
C ILE A 87 -12.02 -2.15 -2.29
N GLU A 88 -12.04 -1.46 -1.15
CA GLU A 88 -12.98 -0.38 -0.84
C GLU A 88 -12.17 0.87 -0.49
N GLY A 89 -12.08 1.78 -1.45
CA GLY A 89 -11.19 2.93 -1.40
C GLY A 89 -10.49 3.14 -2.75
N LYS A 90 -9.31 3.77 -2.71
CA LYS A 90 -8.55 4.14 -3.90
C LYS A 90 -7.41 3.15 -4.13
N LEU A 91 -7.32 2.62 -5.35
CA LEU A 91 -6.24 1.69 -5.74
C LEU A 91 -4.85 2.30 -5.53
N ASP A 92 -4.68 3.59 -5.85
CA ASP A 92 -3.41 4.31 -5.72
C ASP A 92 -2.88 4.34 -4.27
N THR A 93 -3.77 4.31 -3.27
CA THR A 93 -3.40 4.13 -1.85
C THR A 93 -2.79 2.75 -1.62
N VAL A 94 -3.34 1.70 -2.21
CA VAL A 94 -2.76 0.35 -2.08
C VAL A 94 -1.43 0.23 -2.82
N ILE A 95 -1.29 0.95 -3.94
CA ILE A 95 -0.03 1.04 -4.70
C ILE A 95 1.05 1.78 -3.90
N GLY A 96 0.67 2.78 -3.11
CA GLY A 96 1.56 3.49 -2.18
C GLY A 96 1.74 4.98 -2.47
N PHE A 97 0.92 5.60 -3.32
CA PHE A 97 0.93 7.06 -3.51
C PHE A 97 -0.48 7.62 -3.69
N PRO A 98 -0.98 8.50 -2.80
CA PRO A 98 -2.38 8.90 -2.80
C PRO A 98 -2.62 10.06 -3.79
N LYS A 99 -2.74 9.76 -5.09
CA LYS A 99 -2.75 10.78 -6.17
C LYS A 99 -3.78 11.88 -6.01
N GLU A 100 -5.02 11.54 -5.63
CA GLU A 100 -6.08 12.54 -5.46
C GLU A 100 -5.85 13.42 -4.24
N LEU A 101 -5.31 12.84 -3.15
CA LEU A 101 -4.90 13.63 -1.99
C LEU A 101 -3.73 14.56 -2.35
N PHE A 102 -2.75 14.04 -3.09
CA PHE A 102 -1.64 14.85 -3.60
C PHE A 102 -2.12 16.04 -4.43
N LYS A 103 -3.04 15.82 -5.38
CA LYS A 103 -3.61 16.92 -6.18
C LYS A 103 -4.32 17.97 -5.31
N LYS A 104 -5.09 17.53 -4.31
CA LYS A 104 -5.77 18.43 -3.37
C LYS A 104 -4.75 19.27 -2.60
N MET A 105 -3.78 18.63 -1.95
CA MET A 105 -2.75 19.32 -1.18
C MET A 105 -1.92 20.26 -2.05
N LEU A 106 -1.57 19.84 -3.28
CA LEU A 106 -0.82 20.68 -4.22
C LEU A 106 -1.57 21.97 -4.55
N LYS A 107 -2.90 21.88 -4.78
CA LYS A 107 -3.75 23.04 -5.02
C LYS A 107 -3.75 24.01 -3.82
N GLU A 108 -3.79 23.47 -2.61
CA GLU A 108 -3.74 24.26 -1.36
C GLU A 108 -2.36 24.90 -1.13
N HIS A 109 -1.34 24.50 -1.89
CA HIS A 109 0.02 25.03 -1.87
C HIS A 109 0.36 25.84 -3.13
N GLU A 110 -0.61 26.12 -4.02
CA GLU A 110 -0.38 26.85 -5.28
C GLU A 110 0.32 28.19 -5.06
N ASP A 111 -0.02 28.92 -3.99
CA ASP A 111 0.59 30.22 -3.70
C ASP A 111 2.07 30.13 -3.34
N CYS A 112 2.55 28.97 -2.88
CA CYS A 112 3.98 28.77 -2.67
C CYS A 112 4.71 28.24 -3.92
N LEU A 113 4.00 27.92 -5.01
CA LEU A 113 4.57 27.53 -6.31
C LEU A 113 4.73 28.72 -7.28
N LYS A 114 4.05 29.84 -7.01
CA LYS A 114 4.18 31.09 -7.74
C LYS A 114 5.43 31.83 -7.26
N VAL A 115 6.60 31.38 -7.73
CA VAL A 115 7.87 32.13 -7.64
C VAL A 115 8.20 32.71 -9.00
#